data_AF-Q2KZT3-F1
#
_entry.id   AF-Q2KZT3-F1
#
_cell.length_a   1.000
_cell.length_b   1.000
_cell.length_c   1.000
_cell.angle_alpha   90.00
_cell.angle_beta   90.00
_cell.angle_gamma   90.00
#
_symmetry.space_group_name_H-M   'P 1'
#
loop_
_entity.id
_entity.type
_entity.pdbx_description
1 polymer ?
#
loop_
_entity_poly.entity_id
_entity_poly.type
_entity_poly.pdbx_seq_one_letter_code
_entity_poly.pdbx_strand_id
1 'polypeptide(L)'
;MPAPEHIHPALWRATQLARASARVVPTGYADLSAQLPEGGWPVGSLTELLLPHPGNGELRLLSTALRGQQDSRPVALVQPPFTPHIAAWRQWRIAPERLLWIAPAKLADTLWATEQVLKHASCTALLCWLPQVRPESLRRLHLAAQASDTLFFVLRPAQAAHGASPAPLRLALAPAQDGLSVQILKRRGPVCENPVFLSFDAPVQAIALPAHATLDRHSSSSPVAGQHAYPVA
;
A
#
# COMPACT_ATOMS: atom_id res chain seq x y z
N MET A 1 -29.66 -15.34 32.61
CA MET A 1 -29.93 -14.09 31.87
C MET A 1 -29.81 -14.39 30.39
N PRO A 2 -30.74 -13.94 29.52
CA PRO A 2 -30.54 -14.06 28.09
C PRO A 2 -29.24 -13.34 27.72
N ALA A 3 -28.44 -13.97 26.86
CA ALA A 3 -27.22 -13.36 26.40
C ALA A 3 -27.57 -12.07 25.61
N PRO A 4 -26.93 -10.92 25.90
CA PRO A 4 -27.40 -9.60 25.47
C PRO A 4 -27.37 -9.38 23.95
N GLU A 5 -26.74 -10.28 23.19
CA GLU A 5 -26.89 -10.39 21.73
C GLU A 5 -28.34 -10.54 21.25
N HIS A 6 -29.27 -10.97 22.12
CA HIS A 6 -30.69 -11.07 21.80
C HIS A 6 -31.49 -9.79 22.06
N ILE A 7 -30.87 -8.72 22.56
CA ILE A 7 -31.56 -7.48 22.94
C ILE A 7 -31.78 -6.56 21.73
N HIS A 8 -30.76 -6.37 20.88
CA HIS A 8 -30.90 -5.63 19.63
C HIS A 8 -29.69 -5.88 18.69
N PRO A 9 -29.89 -6.14 17.38
CA PRO A 9 -28.80 -6.44 16.44
C PRO A 9 -27.79 -5.30 16.25
N ALA A 10 -28.15 -4.06 16.62
CA ALA A 10 -27.25 -2.89 16.55
C ALA A 10 -26.41 -2.65 17.82
N LEU A 11 -26.61 -3.42 18.89
CA LEU A 11 -25.84 -3.28 20.13
C LEU A 11 -24.46 -3.94 19.97
N TRP A 12 -23.42 -3.13 19.74
CA TRP A 12 -22.05 -3.62 19.65
C TRP A 12 -21.38 -3.72 21.03
N ARG A 13 -20.75 -4.87 21.33
CA ARG A 13 -19.98 -5.10 22.56
C ARG A 13 -18.50 -4.87 22.28
N ALA A 14 -17.80 -4.15 23.16
CA ALA A 14 -16.36 -3.90 23.05
C ALA A 14 -15.51 -5.19 22.98
N THR A 15 -16.04 -6.31 23.51
CA THR A 15 -15.42 -7.65 23.46
C THR A 15 -15.65 -8.40 22.14
N GLN A 16 -16.33 -7.80 21.17
CA GLN A 16 -16.60 -8.40 19.86
C GLN A 16 -16.02 -7.54 18.75
N LEU A 17 -15.54 -8.16 17.68
CA LEU A 17 -15.26 -7.42 16.45
C LEU A 17 -16.56 -6.80 15.92
N ALA A 18 -16.50 -5.55 15.49
CA ALA A 18 -17.70 -4.84 15.04
C ALA A 18 -18.25 -5.44 13.75
N ARG A 19 -19.49 -5.96 13.83
CA ARG A 19 -20.27 -6.47 12.70
C ARG A 19 -21.21 -5.42 12.11
N ALA A 20 -20.71 -4.20 11.89
CA ALA A 20 -21.45 -3.28 11.04
C ALA A 20 -21.34 -3.78 9.59
N SER A 21 -22.37 -3.56 8.77
CA SER A 21 -22.41 -3.92 7.34
C SER A 21 -21.39 -3.08 6.52
N ALA A 22 -20.12 -3.16 6.90
CA ALA A 22 -19.01 -2.51 6.25
C ALA A 22 -18.52 -3.43 5.14
N ARG A 23 -18.49 -2.91 3.91
CA ARG A 23 -17.86 -3.63 2.79
C ARG A 23 -16.38 -3.81 3.12
N VAL A 24 -15.92 -5.06 3.08
CA VAL A 24 -14.51 -5.40 3.29
C VAL A 24 -13.91 -6.07 2.07
N VAL A 25 -12.59 -5.91 1.93
CA VAL A 25 -11.77 -6.60 0.93
C VAL A 25 -10.94 -7.68 1.64
N PRO A 26 -10.90 -8.93 1.15
CA PRO A 26 -10.10 -9.97 1.77
C PRO A 26 -8.64 -9.57 1.95
N THR A 27 -8.05 -9.92 3.11
CA THR A 27 -6.63 -9.63 3.35
C THR A 27 -5.69 -10.55 2.56
N GLY A 28 -6.15 -11.75 2.19
CA GLY A 28 -5.33 -12.82 1.63
C GLY A 28 -4.51 -13.60 2.65
N TYR A 29 -4.61 -13.27 3.95
CA TYR A 29 -3.90 -13.94 5.04
C TYR A 29 -4.90 -14.35 6.12
N ALA A 30 -5.09 -15.66 6.32
CA ALA A 30 -6.10 -16.18 7.25
C ALA A 30 -5.91 -15.64 8.68
N ASP A 31 -4.67 -15.62 9.16
CA ASP A 31 -4.33 -15.15 10.51
C ASP A 31 -4.63 -13.66 10.70
N LEU A 32 -4.36 -12.82 9.68
CA LEU A 32 -4.72 -11.40 9.74
C LEU A 32 -6.23 -11.21 9.65
N SER A 33 -6.90 -11.92 8.73
CA SER A 33 -8.35 -11.86 8.58
C SER A 33 -9.07 -12.19 9.89
N ALA A 34 -8.63 -13.21 10.63
CA ALA A 34 -9.21 -13.56 11.93
C ALA A 34 -9.13 -12.42 12.96
N GLN A 35 -8.20 -11.47 12.77
CA GLN A 35 -8.01 -10.32 13.64
C GLN A 35 -8.66 -9.02 13.14
N LEU A 36 -9.28 -9.00 11.96
CA LEU A 36 -9.96 -7.82 11.43
C LEU A 36 -11.48 -7.96 11.50
N PRO A 37 -12.22 -6.87 11.77
CA PRO A 37 -13.67 -6.88 11.65
C PRO A 37 -14.10 -7.36 10.26
N GLU A 38 -15.13 -8.23 10.21
CA GLU A 38 -15.61 -8.88 8.99
C GLU A 38 -14.55 -9.64 8.17
N GLY A 39 -13.37 -9.90 8.72
CA GLY A 39 -12.34 -10.71 8.06
C GLY A 39 -11.52 -9.98 6.99
N GLY A 40 -11.58 -8.65 6.90
CA GLY A 40 -10.97 -7.94 5.77
C GLY A 40 -10.61 -6.48 6.01
N TRP A 41 -10.02 -5.88 4.98
CA TRP A 41 -9.71 -4.46 4.92
C TRP A 41 -11.00 -3.64 4.76
N PRO A 42 -11.25 -2.64 5.61
CA PRO A 42 -12.46 -1.84 5.51
C PRO A 42 -12.41 -0.92 4.28
N VAL A 43 -13.43 -0.99 3.42
CA VAL A 43 -13.63 -0.07 2.29
C VAL A 43 -14.29 1.22 2.78
N GLY A 44 -13.98 2.34 2.15
CA GLY A 44 -14.54 3.64 2.54
C GLY A 44 -14.05 4.10 3.91
N SER A 45 -12.88 3.64 4.33
CA SER A 45 -12.31 3.93 5.64
C SER A 45 -10.82 4.11 5.54
N LEU A 46 -10.26 4.95 6.41
CA LEU A 46 -8.83 5.20 6.48
C LEU A 46 -8.17 4.08 7.29
N THR A 47 -7.28 3.32 6.65
CA THR A 47 -6.40 2.35 7.33
C THR A 47 -4.99 2.91 7.39
N GLU A 48 -4.39 2.99 8.58
CA GLU A 48 -2.98 3.40 8.72
C GLU A 48 -2.05 2.20 8.76
N LEU A 49 -0.99 2.27 7.96
CA LEU A 49 0.16 1.38 8.04
C LEU A 49 1.37 2.19 8.53
N LEU A 50 1.86 1.84 9.72
CA LEU A 50 2.99 2.51 10.35
C LEU A 50 4.24 1.69 10.14
N LEU A 51 5.26 2.29 9.53
CA LEU A 51 6.46 1.61 9.06
C LEU A 51 7.71 2.19 9.73
N PRO A 52 8.70 1.38 10.13
CA PRO A 52 9.99 1.92 10.60
C PRO A 52 10.72 2.67 9.48
N HIS A 53 10.59 2.19 8.25
CA HIS A 53 11.03 2.84 7.01
C HIS A 53 10.18 2.31 5.83
N PRO A 54 10.23 2.92 4.64
CA PRO A 54 9.65 2.30 3.45
C PRO A 54 10.31 0.97 3.08
N GLY A 55 9.58 0.10 2.37
CA GLY A 55 10.14 -1.14 1.80
C GLY A 55 10.19 -2.34 2.76
N ASN A 56 9.31 -2.39 3.76
CA ASN A 56 9.19 -3.51 4.70
C ASN A 56 8.32 -4.66 4.19
N GLY A 57 7.72 -4.51 3.01
CA GLY A 57 6.77 -5.48 2.44
C GLY A 57 5.33 -5.00 2.48
N GLU A 58 5.09 -3.72 2.77
CA GLU A 58 3.77 -3.09 2.80
C GLU A 58 2.99 -3.28 1.50
N LEU A 59 3.65 -3.17 0.34
CA LEU A 59 3.00 -3.40 -0.94
C LEU A 59 2.72 -4.88 -1.18
N ARG A 60 3.57 -5.78 -0.67
CA ARG A 60 3.36 -7.23 -0.77
C ARG A 60 2.16 -7.66 0.10
N LEU A 61 2.06 -7.13 1.32
CA LEU A 61 0.89 -7.29 2.19
C LEU A 61 -0.40 -6.85 1.48
N LEU A 62 -0.37 -5.70 0.80
CA LEU A 62 -1.55 -5.16 0.13
C LEU A 62 -1.82 -5.79 -1.24
N SER A 63 -0.83 -6.45 -1.86
CA SER A 63 -0.95 -7.02 -3.21
C SER A 63 -2.11 -8.01 -3.37
N THR A 64 -2.39 -8.80 -2.33
CA THR A 64 -3.50 -9.75 -2.27
C THR A 64 -4.85 -9.04 -2.34
N ALA A 65 -5.00 -7.92 -1.62
CA ALA A 65 -6.20 -7.09 -1.63
C ALA A 65 -6.36 -6.34 -2.95
N LEU A 66 -5.25 -5.92 -3.59
CA LEU A 66 -5.27 -5.21 -4.86
C LEU A 66 -5.61 -6.13 -6.04
N ARG A 67 -5.06 -7.34 -6.08
CA ARG A 67 -5.30 -8.31 -7.18
C ARG A 67 -6.70 -8.93 -7.15
N GLY A 68 -7.33 -8.99 -5.98
CA GLY A 68 -8.65 -9.59 -5.79
C GLY A 68 -9.82 -8.75 -6.31
N GLN A 69 -9.54 -7.53 -6.79
CA GLN A 69 -10.57 -6.60 -7.24
C GLN A 69 -10.95 -6.84 -8.69
N GLN A 70 -12.23 -7.13 -8.93
CA GLN A 70 -12.83 -7.26 -10.26
C GLN A 70 -13.04 -5.91 -10.98
N ASP A 71 -12.84 -4.83 -10.26
CA ASP A 71 -12.98 -3.47 -10.75
C ASP A 71 -11.80 -3.07 -11.64
N SER A 72 -12.06 -2.40 -12.77
CA SER A 72 -11.04 -1.94 -13.72
C SER A 72 -10.46 -0.56 -13.38
N ARG A 73 -11.02 0.16 -12.40
CA ARG A 73 -10.49 1.45 -11.95
C ARG A 73 -9.03 1.32 -11.49
N PRO A 74 -8.25 2.43 -11.57
CA PRO A 74 -6.85 2.42 -11.22
C PRO A 74 -6.59 2.14 -9.72
N VAL A 75 -5.36 1.74 -9.43
CA VAL A 75 -4.74 1.78 -8.09
C VAL A 75 -3.84 3.01 -8.06
N ALA A 76 -4.20 3.98 -7.22
CA ALA A 76 -3.47 5.24 -7.10
C ALA A 76 -2.40 5.14 -6.00
N LEU A 77 -1.16 5.50 -6.36
CA LEU A 77 -0.05 5.68 -5.43
C LEU A 77 0.27 7.17 -5.35
N VAL A 78 -0.02 7.77 -4.18
CA VAL A 78 0.23 9.18 -3.91
C VAL A 78 1.47 9.34 -3.04
N GLN A 79 2.45 10.03 -3.59
CA GLN A 79 3.77 10.29 -3.04
C GLN A 79 4.54 9.04 -2.59
N PRO A 80 4.62 7.96 -3.41
CA PRO A 80 5.40 6.80 -3.04
C PRO A 80 6.88 7.19 -2.85
N PRO A 81 7.59 6.60 -1.87
CA PRO A 81 8.96 6.96 -1.53
C PRO A 81 9.98 6.51 -2.58
N PHE A 82 9.60 5.55 -3.43
CA PHE A 82 10.39 5.03 -4.53
C PHE A 82 9.53 4.92 -5.79
N THR A 83 10.18 4.87 -6.95
CA THR A 83 9.52 4.59 -8.22
C THR A 83 8.82 3.22 -8.15
N PRO A 84 7.51 3.15 -8.47
CA PRO A 84 6.80 1.88 -8.47
C PRO A 84 7.41 0.86 -9.45
N HIS A 85 7.59 -0.37 -8.98
CA HIS A 85 8.23 -1.43 -9.77
C HIS A 85 7.21 -2.20 -10.63
N ILE A 86 7.10 -1.84 -11.91
CA ILE A 86 6.07 -2.38 -12.83
C ILE A 86 6.10 -3.91 -12.95
N ALA A 87 7.29 -4.53 -12.94
CA ALA A 87 7.37 -5.98 -13.00
C ALA A 87 6.76 -6.67 -11.76
N ALA A 88 6.81 -6.03 -10.57
CA ALA A 88 6.12 -6.55 -9.38
C ALA A 88 4.60 -6.46 -9.53
N TRP A 89 4.09 -5.38 -10.14
CA TRP A 89 2.67 -5.24 -10.48
C TRP A 89 2.18 -6.39 -11.38
N ARG A 90 2.94 -6.69 -12.43
CA ARG A 90 2.63 -7.81 -13.34
C ARG A 90 2.66 -9.16 -12.63
N GLN A 91 3.64 -9.40 -11.75
CA GLN A 91 3.72 -10.62 -10.95
C GLN A 91 2.51 -10.77 -10.02
N TRP A 92 2.00 -9.67 -9.47
CA TRP A 92 0.75 -9.65 -8.70
C TRP A 92 -0.52 -9.74 -9.56
N ARG A 93 -0.36 -9.87 -10.89
CA ARG A 93 -1.44 -9.90 -11.90
C ARG A 93 -2.30 -8.63 -11.89
N ILE A 94 -1.69 -7.49 -11.55
CA ILE A 94 -2.32 -6.18 -11.66
C ILE A 94 -1.84 -5.55 -12.97
N ALA A 95 -2.78 -5.21 -13.85
CA ALA A 95 -2.48 -4.57 -15.13
C ALA A 95 -1.69 -3.26 -14.91
N PRO A 96 -0.49 -3.09 -15.50
CA PRO A 96 0.32 -1.87 -15.34
C PRO A 96 -0.42 -0.58 -15.68
N GLU A 97 -1.34 -0.64 -16.63
CA GLU A 97 -2.15 0.49 -17.11
C GLU A 97 -3.11 1.00 -16.02
N ARG A 98 -3.36 0.19 -14.99
CA ARG A 98 -4.15 0.58 -13.82
C ARG A 98 -3.32 1.31 -12.76
N LEU A 99 -2.00 1.41 -12.91
CA LEU A 99 -1.19 2.13 -11.95
C LEU A 99 -1.27 3.64 -12.22
N LEU A 100 -1.86 4.39 -11.28
CA LEU A 100 -1.85 5.85 -11.29
C LEU A 100 -0.80 6.35 -10.29
N TRP A 101 0.28 6.94 -10.78
CA TRP A 101 1.34 7.50 -9.94
C TRP A 101 1.21 9.03 -9.84
N ILE A 102 1.04 9.54 -8.61
CA ILE A 102 0.91 10.96 -8.32
C ILE A 102 2.01 11.34 -7.32
N ALA A 103 3.01 12.12 -7.72
CA ALA A 103 4.13 12.52 -6.86
C ALA A 103 4.30 14.06 -6.80
N PRO A 104 3.44 14.76 -6.05
CA PRO A 104 3.56 16.21 -5.88
C PRO A 104 4.79 16.56 -5.05
N ALA A 105 5.40 17.72 -5.31
CA ALA A 105 6.56 18.18 -4.56
C ALA A 105 6.23 18.63 -3.13
N LYS A 106 5.01 19.14 -2.89
CA LYS A 106 4.59 19.73 -1.62
C LYS A 106 3.57 18.85 -0.91
N LEU A 107 3.69 18.78 0.41
CA LEU A 107 2.76 18.05 1.28
C LEU A 107 1.31 18.54 1.14
N ALA A 108 1.09 19.86 0.98
CA ALA A 108 -0.25 20.41 0.79
C ALA A 108 -0.91 19.84 -0.49
N ASP A 109 -0.14 19.73 -1.57
CA ASP A 109 -0.61 19.19 -2.85
C ASP A 109 -0.82 17.67 -2.74
N THR A 110 0.02 16.95 -2.00
CA THR A 110 -0.19 15.54 -1.66
C THR A 110 -1.52 15.33 -0.94
N LEU A 111 -1.80 16.10 0.11
CA LEU A 111 -3.06 16.01 0.88
C LEU A 111 -4.26 16.37 0.01
N TRP A 112 -4.15 17.43 -0.78
CA TRP A 112 -5.20 17.87 -1.70
C TRP A 112 -5.48 16.82 -2.77
N ALA A 113 -4.46 16.28 -3.43
CA ALA A 113 -4.61 15.27 -4.47
C ALA A 113 -5.26 13.99 -3.92
N THR A 114 -4.81 13.51 -2.76
CA THR A 114 -5.42 12.36 -2.07
C THR A 114 -6.91 12.61 -1.79
N GLU A 115 -7.26 13.80 -1.31
CA GLU A 115 -8.67 14.14 -1.07
C GLU A 115 -9.49 14.20 -2.36
N GLN A 116 -8.96 14.75 -3.45
CA GLN A 116 -9.67 14.79 -4.74
C GLN A 116 -9.92 13.38 -5.28
N VAL A 117 -8.93 12.49 -5.20
CA VAL A 117 -9.08 11.09 -5.61
C VAL A 117 -10.19 10.41 -4.81
N LEU A 118 -10.25 10.64 -3.50
CA LEU A 118 -11.32 10.10 -2.64
C LEU A 118 -12.70 10.68 -2.98
N LYS A 119 -12.80 12.01 -3.15
CA LYS A 119 -14.07 12.69 -3.45
C LYS A 119 -14.70 12.26 -4.78
N HIS A 120 -13.87 11.95 -5.77
CA HIS A 120 -14.33 11.53 -7.08
C HIS A 120 -14.44 10.02 -7.25
N ALA A 121 -14.12 9.22 -6.22
CA ALA A 121 -14.14 7.76 -6.25
C ALA A 121 -13.47 7.17 -7.51
N SER A 122 -12.39 7.81 -7.96
CA SER A 122 -11.78 7.56 -9.27
C SER A 122 -10.84 6.34 -9.30
N CYS A 123 -10.62 5.69 -8.16
CA CYS A 123 -9.75 4.52 -8.02
C CYS A 123 -10.39 3.43 -7.16
N THR A 124 -10.02 2.18 -7.42
CA THR A 124 -10.42 1.05 -6.56
C THR A 124 -9.66 1.07 -5.24
N ALA A 125 -8.39 1.48 -5.29
CA ALA A 125 -7.54 1.57 -4.12
C ALA A 125 -6.63 2.80 -4.20
N LEU A 126 -6.35 3.37 -3.04
CA LEU A 126 -5.49 4.54 -2.87
C LEU A 126 -4.50 4.28 -1.75
N LEU A 127 -3.22 4.36 -2.06
CA LEU A 127 -2.14 4.31 -1.09
C LEU A 127 -1.46 5.67 -1.07
N CYS A 128 -1.45 6.33 0.08
CA CYS A 128 -0.83 7.65 0.25
C CYS A 128 0.27 7.57 1.31
N TRP A 129 1.50 7.92 0.93
CA TRP A 129 2.60 8.05 1.89
C TRP A 129 2.63 9.47 2.42
N LEU A 130 2.55 9.60 3.73
CA LEU A 130 2.57 10.89 4.42
C LEU A 130 3.67 10.89 5.48
N PRO A 131 4.32 12.03 5.72
CA PRO A 131 5.15 12.22 6.90
C PRO A 131 4.26 12.31 8.16
N GLN A 132 4.81 12.85 9.24
CA GLN A 132 3.96 13.30 10.34
C GLN A 132 3.06 14.44 9.86
N VAL A 133 1.75 14.27 10.04
CA VAL A 133 0.74 15.26 9.68
C VAL A 133 -0.19 15.48 10.86
N ARG A 134 -0.84 16.64 10.88
CA ARG A 134 -1.79 16.98 11.95
C ARG A 134 -3.03 16.08 11.87
N PRO A 135 -3.66 15.73 13.01
CA PRO A 135 -4.86 14.88 13.04
C PRO A 135 -6.02 15.42 12.20
N GLU A 136 -6.14 16.73 12.03
CA GLU A 136 -7.20 17.37 11.23
C GLU A 136 -7.08 17.00 9.75
N SER A 137 -5.86 16.95 9.22
CA SER A 137 -5.63 16.52 7.82
C SER A 137 -6.07 15.09 7.61
N LEU A 138 -5.74 14.19 8.55
CA LEU A 138 -6.19 12.80 8.50
C LEU A 138 -7.71 12.68 8.66
N ARG A 139 -8.33 13.52 9.49
CA ARG A 139 -9.78 13.51 9.70
C ARG A 139 -10.50 13.90 8.41
N ARG A 140 -10.01 14.93 7.72
CA ARG A 140 -10.53 15.34 6.42
C ARG A 140 -10.41 14.24 5.37
N LEU A 141 -9.27 13.55 5.31
CA LEU A 141 -9.09 12.39 4.42
C LEU A 141 -10.01 11.21 4.80
N HIS A 142 -10.18 10.94 6.09
CA HIS A 142 -11.09 9.89 6.54
C HIS A 142 -12.55 10.18 6.17
N LEU A 143 -13.00 11.43 6.33
CA LEU A 143 -14.34 11.85 5.93
C LEU A 143 -14.54 11.72 4.41
N ALA A 144 -13.54 12.11 3.61
CA ALA A 144 -13.59 11.91 2.17
C ALA A 144 -13.67 10.41 1.80
N ALA A 145 -12.93 9.56 2.51
CA ALA A 145 -12.96 8.12 2.30
C ALA A 145 -14.35 7.52 2.61
N GLN A 146 -15.03 7.99 3.66
CA GLN A 146 -16.37 7.51 4.03
C GLN A 146 -17.44 7.78 2.97
N ALA A 147 -17.23 8.78 2.12
CA ALA A 147 -18.11 9.09 0.99
C ALA A 147 -17.75 8.31 -0.29
N SER A 148 -16.75 7.43 -0.24
CA SER A 148 -16.23 6.68 -1.40
C SER A 148 -16.29 5.18 -1.16
N ASP A 149 -16.23 4.40 -2.25
CA ASP A 149 -16.05 2.95 -2.18
C ASP A 149 -14.57 2.55 -2.39
N THR A 150 -13.65 3.47 -2.11
CA THR A 150 -12.20 3.28 -2.29
C THR A 150 -11.60 2.51 -1.12
N LEU A 151 -10.72 1.55 -1.44
CA LEU A 151 -9.85 0.92 -0.47
C LEU A 151 -8.67 1.86 -0.14
N PHE A 152 -8.68 2.47 1.05
CA PHE A 152 -7.77 3.59 1.36
C PHE A 152 -6.76 3.27 2.46
N PHE A 153 -5.48 3.39 2.12
CA PHE A 153 -4.35 3.25 3.02
C PHE A 153 -3.51 4.52 3.11
N VAL A 154 -3.13 4.86 4.33
CA VAL A 154 -2.16 5.92 4.63
C VAL A 154 -0.93 5.29 5.27
N LEU A 155 0.21 5.40 4.60
CA LEU A 155 1.48 4.86 5.06
C LEU A 155 2.29 5.96 5.72
N ARG A 156 2.73 5.74 6.97
CA ARG A 156 3.37 6.77 7.79
C ARG A 156 4.55 6.23 8.61
N PRO A 157 5.44 7.09 9.11
CA PRO A 157 6.53 6.68 9.99
C PRO A 157 6.01 6.04 11.29
N ALA A 158 6.74 5.06 11.82
CA ALA A 158 6.40 4.33 13.06
C ALA A 158 6.17 5.26 14.26
N GLN A 159 6.85 6.42 14.31
CA GLN A 159 6.68 7.41 15.37
C GLN A 159 5.23 7.91 15.47
N ALA A 160 4.45 7.82 14.39
CA ALA A 160 3.04 8.24 14.38
C ALA A 160 2.16 7.36 15.28
N ALA A 161 2.63 6.19 15.72
CA ALA A 161 1.89 5.27 16.59
C ALA A 161 1.40 5.97 17.87
N HIS A 162 2.24 6.82 18.45
CA HIS A 162 1.97 7.58 19.67
C HIS A 162 1.06 8.80 19.46
N GLY A 163 0.82 9.18 18.21
CA GLY A 163 -0.03 10.32 17.85
C GLY A 163 -1.51 9.96 17.77
N ALA A 164 -2.37 10.96 18.00
CA ALA A 164 -3.80 10.83 17.77
C ALA A 164 -4.10 10.59 16.29
N SER A 165 -5.04 9.69 16.01
CA SER A 165 -5.46 9.37 14.64
C SER A 165 -6.95 9.03 14.55
N PRO A 166 -7.65 9.56 13.53
CA PRO A 166 -9.04 9.21 13.26
C PRO A 166 -9.20 7.81 12.65
N ALA A 167 -8.11 7.17 12.19
CA ALA A 167 -8.13 5.85 11.57
C ALA A 167 -8.82 4.82 12.50
N PRO A 168 -9.89 4.12 12.07
CA PRO A 168 -10.46 3.04 12.85
C PRO A 168 -9.58 1.78 12.85
N LEU A 169 -8.69 1.62 11.87
CA LEU A 169 -7.72 0.53 11.78
C LEU A 169 -6.30 1.11 11.68
N ARG A 170 -5.41 0.72 12.61
CA ARG A 170 -4.00 1.12 12.62
C ARG A 170 -3.14 -0.10 12.85
N LEU A 171 -2.17 -0.32 11.96
CA LEU A 171 -1.24 -1.43 12.00
C LEU A 171 0.18 -0.90 12.04
N ALA A 172 1.02 -1.42 12.93
CA ALA A 172 2.46 -1.28 12.86
C ALA A 172 3.04 -2.51 12.16
N LEU A 173 3.86 -2.27 11.13
CA LEU A 173 4.49 -3.30 10.34
C LEU A 173 5.98 -3.33 10.65
N ALA A 174 6.52 -4.51 10.89
CA ALA A 174 7.96 -4.73 11.06
C ALA A 174 8.41 -5.87 10.14
N PRO A 175 9.56 -5.75 9.48
CA PRO A 175 10.10 -6.84 8.68
C PRO A 175 10.45 -8.00 9.63
N ALA A 176 10.20 -9.22 9.18
CA ALA A 176 10.55 -10.43 9.91
C ALA A 176 11.27 -11.40 8.97
N GLN A 177 11.96 -12.39 9.53
CA GLN A 177 12.53 -13.46 8.72
C GLN A 177 11.42 -14.13 7.91
N ASP A 178 11.60 -14.20 6.59
CA ASP A 178 10.67 -14.81 5.64
C ASP A 178 9.24 -14.21 5.61
N GLY A 179 9.07 -12.98 6.12
CA GLY A 179 7.72 -12.46 6.29
C GLY A 179 7.61 -11.05 6.83
N LEU A 180 6.44 -10.78 7.40
CA LEU A 180 6.07 -9.50 7.99
C LEU A 180 5.39 -9.72 9.34
N SER A 181 5.88 -9.03 10.38
CA SER A 181 5.20 -8.95 11.66
C SER A 181 4.23 -7.77 11.65
N VAL A 182 2.97 -8.03 11.98
CA VAL A 182 1.88 -7.05 11.98
C VAL A 182 1.31 -6.91 13.38
N GLN A 183 1.58 -5.77 14.02
CA GLN A 183 0.99 -5.41 15.30
C GLN A 183 -0.26 -4.54 15.08
N ILE A 184 -1.39 -4.96 15.63
CA ILE A 184 -2.65 -4.20 15.52
C ILE A 184 -2.74 -3.20 16.67
N LEU A 185 -2.47 -1.93 16.37
CA LEU A 185 -2.50 -0.84 17.36
C LEU A 185 -3.92 -0.37 17.66
N LYS A 186 -4.80 -0.43 16.66
CA LYS A 186 -6.20 0.00 16.78
C LYS A 186 -7.06 -0.80 15.82
N ARG A 187 -8.19 -1.31 16.30
CA ARG A 187 -9.26 -1.91 15.50
C ARG A 187 -10.60 -1.71 16.21
N ARG A 188 -11.71 -1.94 15.50
CA ARG A 188 -13.05 -1.99 16.12
C ARG A 188 -13.29 -3.39 16.72
N GLY A 189 -12.90 -3.59 17.97
CA GLY A 189 -13.04 -4.87 18.67
C GLY A 189 -12.12 -4.97 19.88
N PRO A 190 -11.97 -6.18 20.44
CA PRO A 190 -11.02 -6.46 21.51
C PRO A 190 -9.62 -5.98 21.17
N VAL A 191 -8.84 -5.65 22.19
CA VAL A 191 -7.40 -5.43 22.02
C VAL A 191 -6.76 -6.68 21.42
N CYS A 192 -5.78 -6.50 20.55
CA CYS A 192 -4.95 -7.56 20.02
C CYS A 192 -3.54 -7.30 20.55
N GLU A 193 -3.11 -8.08 21.54
CA GLU A 193 -1.81 -7.86 22.20
C GLU A 193 -0.67 -8.49 21.40
N ASN A 194 -0.94 -9.63 20.77
CA ASN A 194 0.07 -10.41 20.06
C ASN A 194 0.18 -9.96 18.59
N PRO A 195 1.39 -9.68 18.09
CA PRO A 195 1.62 -9.49 16.67
C PRO A 195 1.21 -10.71 15.86
N VAL A 196 0.68 -10.48 14.66
CA VAL A 196 0.38 -11.50 13.66
C VAL A 196 1.57 -11.63 12.74
N PHE A 197 2.18 -12.81 12.66
CA PHE A 197 3.23 -13.09 11.68
C PHE A 197 2.61 -13.53 10.35
N LEU A 198 3.03 -12.90 9.27
CA LEU A 198 2.61 -13.22 7.91
C LEU A 198 3.79 -13.80 7.15
N SER A 199 3.70 -15.09 6.80
CA SER A 199 4.65 -15.72 5.89
C SER A 199 4.49 -15.12 4.49
N PHE A 200 5.62 -14.77 3.91
CA PHE A 200 5.73 -14.38 2.53
C PHE A 200 6.34 -15.57 1.79
N ASP A 201 5.51 -16.54 1.37
CA ASP A 201 5.96 -17.75 0.68
C ASP A 201 7.07 -17.46 -0.36
N ALA A 202 8.03 -18.39 -0.44
CA ALA A 202 9.30 -18.40 -1.19
C ALA A 202 9.43 -17.39 -2.35
N PRO A 203 10.62 -16.79 -2.51
CA PRO A 203 10.80 -15.49 -3.15
C PRO A 203 10.05 -15.42 -4.48
N VAL A 204 9.30 -14.33 -4.66
CA VAL A 204 8.96 -13.80 -5.98
C VAL A 204 10.20 -14.05 -6.83
N GLN A 205 10.13 -15.01 -7.76
CA GLN A 205 11.30 -15.48 -8.52
C GLN A 205 12.08 -14.22 -8.85
N ALA A 206 13.25 -14.09 -8.22
CA ALA A 206 14.10 -12.94 -8.42
C ALA A 206 14.17 -12.83 -9.93
N ILE A 207 13.71 -11.71 -10.47
CA ILE A 207 13.87 -11.44 -11.88
C ILE A 207 15.35 -11.76 -12.08
N ALA A 208 15.64 -12.78 -12.88
CA ALA A 208 16.92 -12.83 -13.54
C ALA A 208 16.91 -11.54 -14.32
N LEU A 209 17.37 -10.46 -13.69
CA LEU A 209 17.72 -9.23 -14.35
C LEU A 209 18.61 -9.77 -15.46
N PRO A 210 18.22 -9.65 -16.74
CA PRO A 210 19.13 -10.05 -17.80
C PRO A 210 20.43 -9.33 -17.44
N ALA A 211 21.47 -10.13 -17.14
CA ALA A 211 22.75 -9.61 -16.71
C ALA A 211 23.03 -8.45 -17.65
N HIS A 212 23.19 -7.24 -17.07
CA HIS A 212 23.36 -6.01 -17.84
C HIS A 212 24.10 -6.35 -19.11
N ALA A 213 23.46 -6.15 -20.27
CA ALA A 213 24.13 -6.32 -21.55
C ALA A 213 25.47 -5.61 -21.38
N THR A 214 26.56 -6.38 -21.44
CA THR A 214 27.91 -5.85 -21.34
C THR A 214 27.93 -4.67 -22.29
N LEU A 215 28.16 -3.46 -21.75
CA LEU A 215 28.36 -2.29 -22.58
C LEU A 215 29.40 -2.72 -23.62
N ASP A 216 28.99 -2.83 -24.88
CA ASP A 216 29.92 -3.10 -25.98
C ASP A 216 30.95 -1.98 -25.90
N ARG A 217 32.12 -2.31 -25.35
CA ARG A 217 33.26 -1.40 -25.37
C ARG A 217 33.49 -1.10 -26.83
N HIS A 218 33.41 0.19 -27.13
CA HIS A 218 33.62 0.76 -28.45
C HIS A 218 34.59 -0.06 -29.29
N SER A 219 34.09 -0.47 -30.47
CA SER A 219 34.91 -0.90 -31.59
C SER A 219 36.12 0.03 -31.70
N SER A 220 37.31 -0.51 -31.45
CA SER A 220 38.56 0.16 -31.76
C SER A 220 38.54 0.54 -33.23
N SER A 221 38.43 1.83 -33.53
CA SER A 221 38.64 2.35 -34.87
C SER A 221 40.08 2.06 -35.27
N SER A 222 40.29 1.13 -36.20
CA SER A 222 41.57 0.99 -36.88
C SER A 222 41.84 2.28 -37.67
N PRO A 223 43.01 2.92 -37.52
CA PRO A 223 43.35 4.06 -38.36
C PRO A 223 43.50 3.57 -39.79
N VAL A 224 42.66 4.09 -40.69
CA VAL A 224 42.85 3.94 -42.14
C VAL A 224 44.13 4.67 -42.51
N ALA A 225 45.11 3.91 -43.00
CA ALA A 225 46.34 4.47 -43.56
C ALA A 225 45.99 5.38 -44.74
N GLY A 226 46.17 6.69 -44.54
CA GLY A 226 46.08 7.69 -45.60
C GLY A 226 47.14 7.41 -46.65
N GLN A 227 46.69 7.14 -47.87
CA GLN A 227 47.54 6.87 -49.02
C GLN A 227 48.28 8.14 -49.44
N HIS A 228 49.55 7.96 -49.77
CA HIS A 228 50.44 8.95 -50.36
C HIS A 228 49.89 9.51 -51.68
N ALA A 229 49.96 10.84 -51.83
CA ALA A 229 50.01 11.49 -53.13
C ALA A 229 50.97 12.70 -53.07
N TYR A 230 52.17 12.51 -53.61
CA TYR A 230 52.94 13.55 -54.34
C TYR A 230 52.92 13.10 -55.82
N PRO A 231 53.12 13.95 -56.86
CA PRO A 231 53.99 15.14 -56.86
C PRO A 231 53.63 16.31 -57.84
N VAL A 232 54.54 17.33 -57.87
CA VAL A 232 54.88 18.32 -58.95
C VAL A 232 53.81 19.39 -59.31
N ALA A 233 54.10 20.70 -59.38
CA ALA A 233 55.29 21.45 -59.84
C ALA A 233 55.66 22.66 -58.97
#